data_AF-A0A9D3Y435-F1
#
_entry.id   AF-A0A9D3Y435-F1
#
_cell.length_a   1.000
_cell.length_b   1.000
_cell.length_c   1.000
_cell.angle_alpha   90.00
_cell.angle_beta   90.00
_cell.angle_gamma   90.00
#
_symmetry.space_group_name_H-M   'P 1'
#
loop_
_entity.id
_entity.type
_entity.pdbx_description
1 polymer ?
#
loop_
_entity_poly.entity_id
_entity_poly.type
_entity_poly.pdbx_seq_one_letter_code
_entity_poly.pdbx_strand_id
1 'polypeptide(L)'
;YLSSNRLGNIHRAAFSGLTQLTQLTLYSNPLICDCQLRWLMETVQDSQSKIKVYGVVCKVPAHLQGRDIVTVTRADLNCSTQAN
;
A
#
# COMPACT_ATOMS: atom_id res chain seq x y z
N TYR A 1 5.80 -11.39 -6.88
CA TYR A 1 6.63 -10.22 -7.23
C TYR A 1 5.87 -9.38 -8.25
N LEU A 2 5.73 -8.08 -8.02
CA LEU A 2 5.01 -7.15 -8.90
C LEU A 2 5.83 -5.86 -9.19
N SER A 3 7.14 -5.91 -9.01
CA SER A 3 8.04 -4.78 -9.28
C SER A 3 8.04 -4.37 -10.75
N SER A 4 8.35 -3.10 -11.03
CA SER A 4 8.49 -2.52 -12.38
C SER A 4 7.25 -2.67 -13.27
N ASN A 5 6.07 -2.59 -12.66
CA ASN A 5 4.79 -2.55 -13.37
C ASN A 5 4.22 -1.13 -13.37
N ARG A 6 2.98 -0.98 -13.84
CA ARG A 6 2.24 0.29 -13.87
C ARG A 6 1.08 0.31 -12.88
N LEU A 7 1.28 -0.29 -11.71
CA LEU A 7 0.26 -0.35 -10.67
C LEU A 7 0.14 1.03 -10.00
N GLY A 8 -1.05 1.61 -10.07
CA GLY A 8 -1.41 2.82 -9.32
C GLY A 8 -2.14 2.46 -8.03
N ASN A 9 -3.40 2.05 -8.19
CA ASN A 9 -4.22 1.52 -7.09
C ASN A 9 -4.01 0.02 -6.93
N ILE A 10 -3.92 -0.43 -5.68
CA ILE A 10 -3.82 -1.84 -5.34
C ILE A 10 -4.94 -2.19 -4.35
N HIS A 11 -5.98 -2.83 -4.84
CA HIS A 11 -7.13 -3.23 -4.03
C HIS A 11 -6.83 -4.49 -3.22
N ARG A 12 -7.19 -4.47 -1.91
CA ARG A 12 -7.07 -5.64 -1.02
C ARG A 12 -7.75 -6.90 -1.57
N ALA A 13 -8.87 -6.72 -2.25
CA ALA A 13 -9.65 -7.80 -2.85
C ALA A 13 -8.87 -8.60 -3.90
N ALA A 14 -7.88 -8.01 -4.57
CA ALA A 14 -7.04 -8.74 -5.53
C ALA A 14 -6.18 -9.84 -4.86
N PHE A 15 -6.03 -9.80 -3.52
CA PHE A 15 -5.22 -10.73 -2.76
C PHE A 15 -6.05 -11.63 -1.82
N SER A 16 -7.39 -11.51 -1.80
CA SER A 16 -8.23 -12.21 -0.82
C SER A 16 -8.18 -13.74 -0.90
N GLY A 17 -7.95 -14.29 -2.09
CA GLY A 17 -7.83 -15.74 -2.31
C GLY A 17 -6.41 -16.28 -2.15
N LEU A 18 -5.41 -15.43 -1.93
CA LEU A 18 -4.00 -15.83 -1.89
C LEU A 18 -3.59 -16.22 -0.47
N THR A 19 -4.14 -17.31 0.05
CA THR A 19 -3.96 -17.77 1.44
C THR A 19 -2.51 -18.12 1.79
N GLN A 20 -1.69 -18.47 0.79
CA GLN A 20 -0.27 -18.79 0.97
C GLN A 20 0.66 -17.61 0.67
N LEU A 21 0.12 -16.40 0.45
CA LEU A 21 0.94 -15.23 0.22
C LEU A 21 1.70 -14.84 1.48
N THR A 22 3.04 -14.83 1.39
CA THR A 22 3.93 -14.43 2.50
C THR A 22 4.75 -13.20 2.16
N GLN A 23 4.91 -12.87 0.88
CA GLN A 23 5.74 -11.76 0.44
C GLN A 23 5.15 -11.05 -0.78
N LEU A 24 5.16 -9.71 -0.73
CA LEU A 24 4.76 -8.84 -1.82
C LEU A 24 5.84 -7.77 -2.06
N THR A 25 6.28 -7.64 -3.31
CA THR A 25 7.32 -6.69 -3.72
C THR A 25 6.77 -5.77 -4.81
N LEU A 26 6.85 -4.46 -4.59
CA LEU A 26 6.15 -3.44 -5.36
C LEU A 26 7.06 -2.31 -5.89
N TYR A 27 8.38 -2.48 -5.82
CA TYR A 27 9.36 -1.50 -6.30
C TYR A 27 9.02 -0.98 -7.71
N SER A 28 9.31 0.30 -7.95
CA SER A 28 9.16 0.92 -9.27
C SER A 28 7.75 0.85 -9.84
N ASN A 29 6.72 1.02 -9.01
CA ASN A 29 5.33 1.23 -9.45
C ASN A 29 4.89 2.67 -9.15
N PRO A 30 4.06 3.30 -10.02
CA PRO A 30 3.54 4.65 -9.82
C PRO A 30 2.37 4.68 -8.82
N LEU A 31 2.60 4.24 -7.58
CA LEU A 31 1.55 4.01 -6.59
C LEU A 31 0.79 5.28 -6.22
N ILE A 32 -0.53 5.15 -6.12
CA ILE A 32 -1.44 6.17 -5.64
C ILE A 32 -1.65 5.92 -4.14
N CYS A 33 -1.14 6.82 -3.32
CA CYS A 33 -1.26 6.77 -1.86
C CYS A 33 -2.49 7.57 -1.41
N ASP A 34 -3.65 6.98 -1.62
CA ASP A 34 -4.92 7.42 -1.07
C ASP A 34 -5.48 6.37 -0.10
N CYS A 35 -6.74 6.55 0.33
CA CYS A 35 -7.35 5.64 1.29
C CYS A 35 -7.45 4.18 0.81
N GLN A 36 -7.46 3.91 -0.50
CA GLN A 36 -7.47 2.54 -1.01
C GLN A 36 -6.16 1.81 -0.70
N LEU A 37 -5.06 2.53 -0.53
CA LEU A 37 -3.75 1.97 -0.17
C LEU A 37 -3.59 1.76 1.35
N ARG A 38 -4.58 2.16 2.17
CA ARG A 38 -4.52 2.04 3.65
C ARG A 38 -4.17 0.64 4.12
N TRP A 39 -4.74 -0.39 3.51
CA TRP A 39 -4.49 -1.77 3.94
C TRP A 39 -3.02 -2.18 3.76
N LEU A 40 -2.33 -1.68 2.73
CA LEU A 40 -0.90 -1.94 2.52
C LEU A 40 -0.07 -1.22 3.56
N MET A 41 -0.39 0.03 3.85
CA MET A 41 0.25 0.80 4.94
C MET A 41 0.12 0.05 6.27
N GLU A 42 -1.08 -0.39 6.62
CA GLU A 42 -1.33 -1.17 7.84
C GLU A 42 -0.57 -2.50 7.84
N THR A 43 -0.50 -3.19 6.69
CA THR A 43 0.22 -4.46 6.56
C THR A 43 1.73 -4.28 6.73
N VAL A 44 2.29 -3.17 6.25
CA VAL A 44 3.72 -2.84 6.38
C VAL A 44 4.07 -2.45 7.82
N GLN A 45 3.19 -1.69 8.48
CA GLN A 45 3.41 -1.19 9.84
C GLN A 45 3.13 -2.25 10.93
N ASP A 46 2.31 -3.26 10.63
CA ASP A 46 2.03 -4.35 11.55
C ASP A 46 3.21 -5.34 11.64
N SER A 47 3.94 -5.30 12.76
CA SER A 47 5.05 -6.22 13.05
C SER A 47 4.62 -7.70 13.08
N GLN A 48 3.36 -7.98 13.39
CA GLN A 48 2.79 -9.33 13.45
C GLN A 48 2.22 -9.80 12.11
N SER A 49 2.22 -8.94 11.08
CA SER A 49 1.75 -9.33 9.75
C SER A 49 2.57 -10.49 9.20
N LYS A 50 1.84 -11.53 8.76
CA LYS A 50 2.37 -12.70 8.06
C LYS A 50 2.87 -12.37 6.65
N ILE A 51 2.39 -11.27 6.07
CA ILE A 51 2.76 -10.81 4.74
C ILE A 51 3.82 -9.73 4.88
N LYS A 52 5.02 -9.98 4.35
CA LYS A 52 6.07 -8.97 4.26
C LYS A 52 5.96 -8.21 2.94
N VAL A 53 5.83 -6.89 3.04
CA VAL A 53 5.62 -6.01 1.88
C VAL A 53 6.82 -5.08 1.73
N TYR A 54 7.34 -4.94 0.51
CA TYR A 54 8.53 -4.15 0.21
C TYR A 54 8.35 -3.23 -0.99
N GLY A 55 9.02 -2.08 -0.98
CA GLY A 55 9.14 -1.19 -2.14
C GLY A 55 7.90 -0.36 -2.43
N VAL A 56 7.12 0.00 -1.40
CA VAL A 56 5.92 0.81 -1.53
C VAL A 56 6.28 2.28 -1.34
N VAL A 57 6.56 2.96 -2.45
CA VAL A 57 6.87 4.39 -2.47
C VAL A 57 5.76 5.13 -3.21
N CYS A 58 5.22 6.17 -2.59
CA CYS A 58 4.14 6.95 -3.15
C CYS A 58 4.62 7.76 -4.36
N LYS A 59 3.91 7.65 -5.49
CA LYS A 59 4.16 8.51 -6.66
C LYS A 59 3.21 9.71 -6.70
N VAL A 60 1.97 9.50 -6.26
CA VAL A 60 0.93 10.51 -6.09
C VAL A 60 0.15 10.21 -4.81
N PRO A 61 -0.54 11.18 -4.19
CA PRO A 61 -0.61 12.60 -4.54
C PRO A 61 0.73 13.35 -4.32
N ALA A 62 0.82 14.58 -4.83
CA ALA A 62 2.04 15.38 -4.83
C ALA A 62 2.64 15.58 -3.42
N HIS A 63 1.80 15.77 -2.39
CA HIS A 63 2.26 15.94 -1.01
C HIS A 63 2.85 14.67 -0.39
N LEU A 64 2.64 13.49 -1.01
CA LEU A 64 3.24 12.23 -0.58
C LEU A 64 4.30 11.71 -1.56
N GLN A 65 4.56 12.41 -2.66
CA GLN A 65 5.48 11.93 -3.68
C GLN A 65 6.88 11.65 -3.11
N GLY A 66 7.37 10.43 -3.34
CA GLY A 66 8.68 9.97 -2.88
C GLY A 66 8.69 9.46 -1.44
N ARG A 67 7.60 9.57 -0.68
CA ARG A 67 7.51 9.02 0.68
C ARG A 67 7.36 7.50 0.65
N ASP A 68 8.09 6.83 1.53
CA ASP A 68 7.87 5.41 1.83
C ASP A 68 6.60 5.26 2.66
N ILE A 69 5.75 4.30 2.30
CA ILE A 69 4.46 4.04 2.94
C ILE A 69 4.60 3.77 4.45
N VAL A 70 5.75 3.28 4.91
CA VAL A 70 6.00 3.03 6.34
C VAL A 70 5.89 4.31 7.17
N THR A 71 6.18 5.47 6.56
CA THR A 71 6.11 6.78 7.22
C THR A 71 4.76 7.47 7.06
N VAL A 72 3.89 6.95 6.20
CA VAL A 72 2.60 7.57 5.85
C VAL A 72 1.54 7.20 6.88
N THR A 73 0.74 8.17 7.29
CA THR A 73 -0.35 7.99 8.26
C THR A 73 -1.71 7.81 7.59
N ARG A 74 -2.72 7.36 8.34
CA ARG A 74 -4.11 7.32 7.84
C ARG A 74 -4.65 8.69 7.44
N ALA A 75 -4.23 9.75 8.14
CA ALA A 75 -4.62 11.12 7.83
C ALA A 75 -3.98 11.60 6.52
N ASP A 76 -2.70 11.28 6.30
CA ASP A 76 -1.99 11.59 5.04
C ASP A 76 -2.70 11.02 3.80
N LEU A 77 -3.29 9.82 3.94
CA LEU A 77 -4.04 9.12 2.88
C LEU A 77 -5.45 9.70 2.63
N ASN A 78 -5.87 10.73 3.37
CA ASN A 78 -7.20 11.33 3.27
C ASN A 78 -8.36 10.33 3.38
N CYS A 79 -8.25 9.35 4.27
CA CYS A 79 -9.37 8.44 4.55
C CYS A 79 -10.52 9.19 5.23
N SER A 80 -11.63 9.41 4.50
CA SER A 80 -12.88 9.85 5.12
C SER A 80 -13.35 8.82 6.14
N THR A 81 -13.88 9.29 7.28
CA THR A 81 -14.63 8.46 8.23
C THR A 81 -15.96 8.05 7.60
N GLN A 82 -15.96 7.16 6.62
CA GLN A 82 -17.19 6.47 6.24
C GLN A 82 -17.43 5.37 7.26
N ALA A 83 -18.00 5.78 8.40
CA ALA A 83 -18.90 4.94 9.17
C ALA A 83 -20.27 5.09 8.50
N ASN A 84 -20.69 4.06 7.77
CA ASN A 84 -22.08 3.70 7.54
C ASN A 84 -22.13 2.17 7.43
#